data_AF-A0A2W4N3U4-F1
#
_entry.id   AF-A0A2W4N3U4-F1
#
_cell.length_a   1.000
_cell.length_b   1.000
_cell.length_c   1.000
_cell.angle_alpha   90.00
_cell.angle_beta   90.00
_cell.angle_gamma   90.00
#
_symmetry.space_group_name_H-M   'P 1'
#
loop_
_entity.id
_entity.type
_entity.pdbx_description
1 polymer ?
#
loop_
_entity_poly.entity_id
_entity_poly.type
_entity_poly.pdbx_seq_one_letter_code
_entity_poly.pdbx_strand_id
1 'polypeptide(L)'
;MNRRVVTSILFLACTSWPAWADMPAIKASPSNQVAACATPGRLMAFVKARNPALDPRFENVATEYMRHGEELGVRWDYAFFQMLLETGNLSFRRGNGQPGIVRPEQNNFAGLGAAGRGQRGESFPDISSGVKAHLQHLLLYAGERIDNPVAERTRKVQEWGILTSWQNSIKRPITFTDLAKKWAPGDRRYSAKIAAIADAFYQDTCRRPDPRPELVAQARAGRSGSSMMAASFNSTKAKSSGSVLGKQAADGARIETTTRSSLGAASIAGKNPVGNGKIVPPAGRDTAISDAWVSGEPKAEQSSIVHTAAAASSAAAAAKAAPQPKCRVWTASYGGQKAVIIKAKGEDGSINYTVLDVNEGSEKREMEAYIAAYAKGGVAIGEFSNQISALDRAFELCPEG
;
A
#
# COMPACT_ATOMS: atom_id res chain seq x y z
N MET A 1 35.89 -20.99 -70.38
CA MET A 1 34.99 -19.94 -69.84
C MET A 1 34.82 -20.18 -68.34
N ASN A 2 35.38 -19.34 -67.47
CA ASN A 2 35.30 -19.55 -66.02
C ASN A 2 34.21 -18.67 -65.40
N ARG A 3 33.16 -19.27 -64.85
CA ARG A 3 32.21 -18.57 -63.98
C ARG A 3 32.87 -18.26 -62.64
N ARG A 4 32.88 -16.99 -62.22
CA ARG A 4 33.09 -16.62 -60.82
C ARG A 4 31.74 -16.57 -60.12
N VAL A 5 31.61 -17.26 -58.99
CA VAL A 5 30.48 -17.11 -58.07
C VAL A 5 30.81 -15.97 -57.11
N VAL A 6 29.87 -15.05 -56.88
CA VAL A 6 29.98 -13.99 -55.89
C VAL A 6 29.09 -14.34 -54.71
N THR A 7 29.68 -14.63 -53.56
CA THR A 7 28.95 -14.97 -52.34
C THR A 7 28.74 -13.72 -51.49
N SER A 8 27.55 -13.13 -51.55
CA SER A 8 27.19 -11.98 -50.70
C SER A 8 27.02 -12.41 -49.24
N ILE A 9 27.90 -11.94 -48.36
CA ILE A 9 27.79 -12.16 -46.91
C ILE A 9 26.77 -11.16 -46.35
N LEU A 10 25.63 -11.65 -45.90
CA LEU A 10 24.59 -10.82 -45.28
C LEU A 10 24.92 -10.61 -43.80
N PHE A 11 25.34 -9.41 -43.42
CA PHE A 11 25.56 -9.06 -42.02
C PHE A 11 24.23 -8.99 -41.26
N LEU A 12 23.96 -10.00 -40.45
CA LEU A 12 22.79 -10.01 -39.56
C LEU A 12 23.05 -9.05 -38.39
N ALA A 13 22.46 -7.87 -38.44
CA ALA A 13 22.56 -6.90 -37.36
C ALA A 13 21.78 -7.39 -36.13
N CYS A 14 22.47 -7.92 -35.12
CA CYS A 14 21.87 -8.23 -33.82
C CYS A 14 21.41 -6.95 -33.14
N THR A 15 20.15 -6.56 -33.35
CA THR A 15 19.48 -5.53 -32.57
C THR A 15 19.33 -6.03 -31.13
N SER A 16 20.28 -5.63 -30.26
CA SER A 16 20.17 -5.83 -28.83
C SER A 16 18.85 -5.21 -28.36
N TRP A 17 17.92 -6.04 -27.86
CA TRP A 17 16.74 -5.50 -27.18
C TRP A 17 17.21 -4.57 -26.06
N PRO A 18 16.57 -3.41 -25.86
CA PRO A 18 16.91 -2.54 -24.75
C PRO A 18 16.75 -3.35 -23.46
N ALA A 19 17.79 -3.35 -22.63
CA ALA A 19 17.63 -3.79 -21.25
C ALA A 19 16.54 -2.91 -20.63
N TRP A 20 15.48 -3.55 -20.13
CA TRP A 20 14.39 -2.84 -19.45
C TRP A 20 15.02 -2.05 -18.31
N ALA A 21 15.06 -0.72 -18.46
CA ALA A 21 15.82 0.13 -17.56
C ALA A 21 15.29 -0.05 -16.14
N ASP A 22 16.19 -0.43 -15.22
CA ASP A 22 15.82 -0.62 -13.83
C ASP A 22 15.26 0.71 -13.29
N MET A 23 14.02 0.68 -12.79
CA MET A 23 13.39 1.88 -12.26
C MET A 23 14.21 2.43 -11.08
N PRO A 24 14.13 3.74 -10.78
CA PRO A 24 14.97 4.34 -9.76
C PRO A 24 14.79 3.72 -8.37
N ALA A 25 15.78 3.96 -7.52
CA ALA A 25 15.67 3.65 -6.09
C ALA A 25 14.53 4.46 -5.45
N ILE A 26 13.82 3.87 -4.48
CA ILE A 26 12.67 4.51 -3.82
C ILE A 26 13.09 5.77 -3.07
N LYS A 27 14.23 5.71 -2.36
CA LYS A 27 14.82 6.86 -1.68
C LYS A 27 15.50 7.79 -2.69
N ALA A 28 15.19 9.07 -2.62
CA ALA A 28 15.92 10.11 -3.34
C ALA A 28 17.36 10.23 -2.79
N SER A 29 18.28 10.67 -3.64
CA SER A 29 19.68 10.94 -3.28
C SER A 29 20.27 11.99 -4.23
N PRO A 30 21.48 12.53 -3.99
CA PRO A 30 22.14 13.44 -4.93
C PRO A 30 22.29 12.88 -6.34
N SER A 31 22.42 11.56 -6.50
CA SER A 31 22.49 10.84 -7.79
C SER A 31 21.15 10.24 -8.24
N ASN A 32 20.10 10.33 -7.42
CA ASN A 32 18.76 9.83 -7.67
C ASN A 32 17.72 10.89 -7.28
N GLN A 33 17.73 12.02 -8.00
CA GLN A 33 16.82 13.14 -7.74
C GLN A 33 15.52 13.00 -8.54
N VAL A 34 14.45 13.64 -8.07
CA VAL A 34 13.27 13.89 -8.89
C VAL A 34 13.64 14.91 -9.98
N ALA A 35 13.26 14.64 -11.23
CA ALA A 35 13.62 15.51 -12.35
C ALA A 35 12.98 16.90 -12.20
N ALA A 36 13.73 17.98 -12.48
CA ALA A 36 13.27 19.35 -12.23
C ALA A 36 12.01 19.78 -13.02
N CYS A 37 11.65 19.07 -14.10
CA CYS A 37 10.38 19.28 -14.80
C CYS A 37 9.19 18.50 -14.23
N ALA A 38 9.39 17.55 -13.31
CA ALA A 38 8.32 16.85 -12.60
C ALA A 38 7.73 17.76 -11.52
N THR A 39 6.94 18.75 -11.95
CA THR A 39 6.29 19.73 -11.10
C THR A 39 4.80 19.43 -10.93
N PRO A 40 4.16 19.86 -9.82
CA PRO A 40 2.74 19.56 -9.57
C PRO A 40 1.81 20.03 -10.69
N GLY A 41 2.03 21.22 -11.26
CA GLY A 41 1.20 21.74 -12.35
C GLY A 41 1.25 20.90 -13.62
N ARG A 42 2.45 20.46 -14.04
CA ARG A 42 2.62 19.53 -15.17
C ARG A 42 2.04 18.15 -14.88
N LEU A 43 2.22 17.62 -13.67
CA LEU A 43 1.66 16.33 -13.27
C LEU A 43 0.13 16.35 -13.24
N MET A 44 -0.50 17.43 -12.74
CA MET A 44 -1.95 17.56 -12.78
C MET A 44 -2.51 17.79 -14.19
N ALA A 45 -1.76 18.46 -15.08
CA ALA A 45 -2.12 18.51 -16.50
C ALA A 45 -2.08 17.13 -17.16
N PHE A 46 -1.03 16.34 -16.87
CA PHE A 46 -0.89 14.95 -17.33
C PHE A 46 -2.02 14.02 -16.83
N VAL A 47 -2.52 14.25 -15.60
CA VAL A 47 -3.72 13.60 -15.06
C VAL A 47 -4.99 14.05 -15.78
N LYS A 48 -5.24 15.36 -15.91
CA LYS A 48 -6.46 15.87 -16.53
C LYS A 48 -6.61 15.46 -17.99
N ALA A 49 -5.50 15.25 -18.71
CA ALA A 49 -5.49 14.67 -20.06
C ALA A 49 -5.91 13.18 -20.11
N ARG A 50 -5.83 12.44 -18.99
CA ARG A 50 -6.20 11.02 -18.85
C ARG A 50 -7.53 10.81 -18.13
N ASN A 51 -7.91 11.76 -17.29
CA ASN A 51 -9.17 11.80 -16.57
C ASN A 51 -9.78 13.21 -16.69
N PRO A 52 -10.50 13.51 -17.79
CA PRO A 52 -11.16 14.81 -17.96
C PRO A 52 -12.28 15.06 -16.93
N ALA A 53 -12.80 13.99 -16.32
CA ALA A 53 -13.78 14.03 -15.23
C ALA A 53 -13.12 13.86 -13.84
N LEU A 54 -11.90 14.38 -13.68
CA LEU A 54 -11.19 14.38 -12.40
C LEU A 54 -12.02 15.09 -11.32
N ASP A 55 -12.26 14.38 -10.21
CA ASP A 55 -12.96 14.94 -9.05
C ASP A 55 -12.16 16.15 -8.48
N PRO A 56 -12.77 17.34 -8.33
CA PRO A 56 -12.08 18.54 -7.87
C PRO A 56 -11.37 18.40 -6.52
N ARG A 57 -11.76 17.43 -5.67
CA ARG A 57 -11.05 17.18 -4.41
C ARG A 57 -9.56 16.89 -4.66
N PHE A 58 -9.23 16.20 -5.76
CA PHE A 58 -7.87 15.75 -6.04
C PHE A 58 -6.98 16.79 -6.75
N GLU A 59 -7.42 18.02 -7.00
CA GLU A 59 -6.62 19.01 -7.76
C GLU A 59 -5.22 19.28 -7.16
N ASN A 60 -5.08 19.19 -5.84
CA ASN A 60 -3.82 19.44 -5.13
C ASN A 60 -2.97 18.18 -4.86
N VAL A 61 -3.37 16.99 -5.35
CA VAL A 61 -2.70 15.74 -4.95
C VAL A 61 -1.23 15.68 -5.39
N ALA A 62 -0.84 16.26 -6.53
CA ALA A 62 0.56 16.34 -6.93
C ALA A 62 1.39 17.29 -6.04
N THR A 63 0.77 18.37 -5.54
CA THR A 63 1.37 19.29 -4.56
C THR A 63 1.69 18.55 -3.27
N GLU A 64 0.79 17.66 -2.84
CA GLU A 64 0.98 16.81 -1.67
C GLU A 64 2.07 15.75 -1.87
N TYR A 65 2.13 15.09 -3.03
CA TYR A 65 3.22 14.16 -3.36
C TYR A 65 4.58 14.86 -3.34
N MET A 66 4.66 16.08 -3.87
CA MET A 66 5.89 16.89 -3.79
C MET A 66 6.24 17.28 -2.35
N ARG A 67 5.27 17.77 -1.57
CA ARG A 67 5.47 18.26 -0.21
C ARG A 67 6.00 17.18 0.73
N HIS A 68 5.27 16.07 0.86
CA HIS A 68 5.69 14.92 1.68
C HIS A 68 6.87 14.18 1.06
N GLY A 69 6.98 14.16 -0.27
CA GLY A 69 8.07 13.51 -0.99
C GLY A 69 9.43 14.16 -0.73
N GLU A 70 9.50 15.48 -0.78
CA GLU A 70 10.69 16.24 -0.40
C GLU A 70 10.94 16.24 1.12
N GLU A 71 9.91 16.05 1.96
CA GLU A 71 10.04 15.91 3.43
C GLU A 71 10.67 14.57 3.81
N LEU A 72 10.20 13.49 3.19
CA LEU A 72 10.58 12.10 3.47
C LEU A 72 11.78 11.60 2.64
N GLY A 73 12.27 12.40 1.68
CA GLY A 73 13.41 12.02 0.83
C GLY A 73 13.07 10.88 -0.13
N VAL A 74 11.90 10.91 -0.75
CA VAL A 74 11.39 9.86 -1.67
C VAL A 74 11.47 10.32 -3.12
N ARG A 75 11.69 9.38 -4.06
CA ARG A 75 11.40 9.55 -5.50
C ARG A 75 9.88 9.62 -5.71
N TRP A 76 9.32 10.75 -5.31
CA TRP A 76 7.88 10.97 -5.22
C TRP A 76 7.21 11.10 -6.59
N ASP A 77 7.98 11.37 -7.64
CA ASP A 77 7.56 11.27 -9.04
C ASP A 77 7.13 9.84 -9.39
N TYR A 78 7.95 8.84 -9.08
CA TYR A 78 7.60 7.43 -9.30
C TYR A 78 6.50 6.95 -8.34
N ALA A 79 6.43 7.48 -7.11
CA ALA A 79 5.28 7.26 -6.22
C ALA A 79 3.97 7.84 -6.80
N PHE A 80 4.03 8.98 -7.49
CA PHE A 80 2.89 9.58 -8.19
C PHE A 80 2.47 8.73 -9.40
N PHE A 81 3.41 8.25 -10.22
CA PHE A 81 3.10 7.35 -11.34
C PHE A 81 2.52 6.00 -10.87
N GLN A 82 3.00 5.46 -9.74
CA GLN A 82 2.42 4.31 -9.07
C GLN A 82 0.98 4.58 -8.61
N MET A 83 0.72 5.74 -8.01
CA MET A 83 -0.63 6.16 -7.63
C MET A 83 -1.57 6.25 -8.85
N LEU A 84 -1.11 6.74 -10.00
CA LEU A 84 -1.93 6.77 -11.22
C LEU A 84 -2.30 5.37 -11.73
N LEU A 85 -1.45 4.36 -11.49
CA LEU A 85 -1.78 2.96 -11.76
C LEU A 85 -2.81 2.43 -10.76
N GLU A 86 -2.52 2.50 -9.45
CA GLU A 86 -3.36 1.97 -8.36
C GLU A 86 -4.77 2.60 -8.30
N THR A 87 -4.90 3.86 -8.74
CA THR A 87 -6.18 4.61 -8.74
C THR A 87 -6.85 4.73 -10.10
N GLY A 88 -6.22 4.24 -11.18
CA GLY A 88 -6.73 4.41 -12.54
C GLY A 88 -6.88 5.90 -12.90
N ASN A 89 -5.79 6.67 -12.77
CA ASN A 89 -5.75 8.12 -12.94
C ASN A 89 -6.76 8.87 -12.04
N LEU A 90 -6.82 8.51 -10.75
CA LEU A 90 -7.73 9.08 -9.74
C LEU A 90 -9.23 8.93 -10.04
N SER A 91 -9.61 8.05 -10.97
CA SER A 91 -11.00 7.68 -11.20
C SER A 91 -11.53 6.68 -10.17
N PHE A 92 -10.63 5.89 -9.57
CA PHE A 92 -10.93 4.70 -8.76
C PHE A 92 -11.81 3.68 -9.50
N ARG A 93 -11.64 3.57 -10.83
CA ARG A 93 -12.35 2.61 -11.70
C ARG A 93 -11.37 1.65 -12.37
N ARG A 94 -11.75 0.38 -12.39
CA ARG A 94 -11.12 -0.70 -13.18
C ARG A 94 -11.19 -0.38 -14.67
N GLY A 95 -10.32 -1.00 -15.46
CA GLY A 95 -10.22 -0.78 -16.90
C GLY A 95 -11.50 -1.07 -17.71
N ASN A 96 -12.36 -1.95 -17.20
CA ASN A 96 -13.70 -2.23 -17.74
C ASN A 96 -14.78 -1.24 -17.25
N GLY A 97 -14.39 -0.09 -16.70
CA GLY A 97 -15.28 0.94 -16.18
C GLY A 97 -15.94 0.61 -14.83
N GLN A 98 -15.73 -0.57 -14.25
CA GLN A 98 -16.32 -0.94 -12.95
C GLN A 98 -15.59 -0.27 -11.77
N PRO A 99 -16.24 -0.08 -10.59
CA PRO A 99 -15.56 0.45 -9.41
C PRO A 99 -14.35 -0.38 -8.97
N GLY A 100 -13.33 0.30 -8.44
CA GLY A 100 -12.20 -0.30 -7.73
C GLY A 100 -12.59 -0.92 -6.38
N ILE A 101 -11.63 -1.58 -5.73
CA ILE A 101 -11.81 -2.09 -4.36
C ILE A 101 -11.83 -0.91 -3.36
N VAL A 102 -10.90 0.03 -3.55
CA VAL A 102 -10.83 1.33 -2.88
C VAL A 102 -11.78 2.32 -3.57
N ARG A 103 -12.41 3.20 -2.79
CA ARG A 103 -13.26 4.31 -3.26
C ARG A 103 -12.57 5.67 -3.13
N PRO A 104 -12.96 6.69 -3.94
CA PRO A 104 -12.38 8.04 -3.86
C PRO A 104 -12.47 8.68 -2.46
N GLU A 105 -13.50 8.36 -1.69
CA GLU A 105 -13.75 8.89 -0.33
C GLU A 105 -12.71 8.40 0.70
N GLN A 106 -11.94 7.36 0.38
CA GLN A 106 -10.96 6.77 1.30
C GLN A 106 -9.60 7.49 1.28
N ASN A 107 -9.34 8.37 0.30
CA ASN A 107 -8.01 8.98 0.06
C ASN A 107 -6.84 7.95 0.00
N ASN A 108 -7.14 6.68 -0.27
CA ASN A 108 -6.17 5.58 -0.20
C ASN A 108 -5.55 5.35 -1.58
N PHE A 109 -4.54 6.17 -1.89
CA PHE A 109 -3.89 6.29 -3.19
C PHE A 109 -3.00 5.09 -3.60
N ALA A 110 -2.95 4.04 -2.78
CA ALA A 110 -1.94 2.98 -2.86
C ALA A 110 -2.47 1.60 -2.45
N GLY A 111 -3.80 1.40 -2.44
CA GLY A 111 -4.40 0.09 -2.14
C GLY A 111 -4.12 -0.46 -0.73
N LEU A 112 -3.73 0.39 0.23
CA LEU A 112 -3.27 -0.06 1.55
C LEU A 112 -4.39 -0.80 2.29
N GLY A 113 -4.17 -2.09 2.55
CA GLY A 113 -5.14 -2.99 3.19
C GLY A 113 -6.24 -3.52 2.28
N ALA A 114 -6.22 -3.24 0.98
CA ALA A 114 -7.24 -3.68 0.04
C ALA A 114 -6.98 -5.13 -0.43
N ALA A 115 -7.55 -6.12 0.27
CA ALA A 115 -7.47 -7.53 -0.11
C ALA A 115 -8.70 -8.05 -0.89
N GLY A 116 -9.74 -7.23 -1.07
CA GLY A 116 -11.01 -7.62 -1.67
C GLY A 116 -11.93 -8.36 -0.68
N ARG A 117 -12.95 -9.07 -1.18
CA ARG A 117 -13.89 -9.89 -0.38
C ARG A 117 -14.63 -9.17 0.76
N GLY A 118 -14.65 -7.84 0.75
CA GLY A 118 -15.18 -6.98 1.82
C GLY A 118 -14.14 -6.01 2.38
N GLN A 119 -12.85 -6.39 2.37
CA GLN A 119 -11.74 -5.51 2.73
C GLN A 119 -11.53 -4.45 1.63
N ARG A 120 -12.09 -3.26 1.85
CA ARG A 120 -11.93 -2.08 0.96
C ARG A 120 -10.60 -1.35 1.16
N GLY A 121 -9.76 -1.81 2.08
CA GLY A 121 -8.56 -1.11 2.53
C GLY A 121 -8.83 0.03 3.51
N GLU A 122 -7.74 0.63 3.97
CA GLU A 122 -7.72 1.75 4.90
C GLU A 122 -8.40 3.00 4.30
N SER A 123 -8.73 3.95 5.18
CA SER A 123 -9.30 5.24 4.81
C SER A 123 -8.58 6.34 5.58
N PHE A 124 -8.15 7.39 4.88
CA PHE A 124 -7.41 8.52 5.44
C PHE A 124 -8.29 9.77 5.46
N PRO A 125 -8.22 10.61 6.51
CA PRO A 125 -9.15 11.72 6.71
C PRO A 125 -9.08 12.78 5.61
N ASP A 126 -7.92 12.90 4.96
CA ASP A 126 -7.63 13.88 3.94
C ASP A 126 -6.55 13.38 2.96
N ILE A 127 -6.32 14.16 1.89
CA ILE A 127 -5.40 13.83 0.81
C ILE A 127 -3.93 13.86 1.27
N SER A 128 -3.55 14.83 2.11
CA SER A 128 -2.21 14.92 2.70
C SER A 128 -1.90 13.64 3.49
N SER A 129 -2.82 13.21 4.34
CA SER A 129 -2.70 11.99 5.14
C SER A 129 -2.60 10.74 4.26
N GLY A 130 -3.43 10.61 3.22
CA GLY A 130 -3.37 9.49 2.28
C GLY A 130 -2.08 9.42 1.46
N VAL A 131 -1.55 10.58 1.05
CA VAL A 131 -0.25 10.66 0.34
C VAL A 131 0.91 10.34 1.29
N LYS A 132 0.90 10.87 2.52
CA LYS A 132 1.92 10.55 3.53
C LYS A 132 1.93 9.06 3.88
N ALA A 133 0.76 8.45 4.00
CA ALA A 133 0.60 7.01 4.22
C ALA A 133 1.24 6.17 3.11
N HIS A 134 1.02 6.54 1.83
CA HIS A 134 1.67 5.87 0.70
C HIS A 134 3.20 6.01 0.77
N LEU A 135 3.71 7.24 0.88
CA LEU A 135 5.16 7.51 0.88
C LEU A 135 5.88 6.84 2.07
N GLN A 136 5.25 6.78 3.24
CA GLN A 136 5.74 6.01 4.39
C GLN A 136 5.77 4.50 4.11
N HIS A 137 4.76 3.94 3.42
CA HIS A 137 4.78 2.52 3.03
C HIS A 137 5.90 2.24 2.02
N LEU A 138 6.17 3.15 1.08
CA LEU A 138 7.31 3.03 0.16
C LEU A 138 8.65 3.08 0.89
N LEU A 139 8.83 3.98 1.86
CA LEU A 139 10.05 4.01 2.69
C LEU A 139 10.24 2.72 3.51
N LEU A 140 9.16 2.14 4.05
CA LEU A 140 9.23 0.83 4.70
C LEU A 140 9.70 -0.26 3.71
N TYR A 141 9.21 -0.27 2.46
CA TYR A 141 9.76 -1.15 1.43
C TYR A 141 11.25 -0.86 1.12
N ALA A 142 11.69 0.39 1.24
CA ALA A 142 13.09 0.78 1.05
C ALA A 142 14.02 0.40 2.21
N GLY A 143 13.50 -0.17 3.29
CA GLY A 143 14.27 -0.60 4.48
C GLY A 143 14.31 0.40 5.62
N GLU A 144 13.58 1.52 5.52
CA GLU A 144 13.50 2.50 6.61
C GLU A 144 12.54 2.06 7.71
N ARG A 145 12.87 2.44 8.95
CA ARG A 145 11.90 2.41 10.05
C ARG A 145 11.07 3.69 10.01
N ILE A 146 9.74 3.53 10.04
CA ILE A 146 8.78 4.63 10.15
C ILE A 146 8.33 4.76 11.60
N ASP A 147 8.66 5.89 12.21
CA ASP A 147 8.07 6.29 13.50
C ASP A 147 6.68 6.91 13.26
N ASN A 148 5.71 6.54 14.11
CA ASN A 148 4.31 6.97 14.03
C ASN A 148 3.72 6.92 12.59
N PRO A 149 3.70 5.74 11.94
CA PRO A 149 3.13 5.60 10.60
C PRO A 149 1.63 5.93 10.59
N VAL A 150 1.20 6.63 9.53
CA VAL A 150 -0.19 7.06 9.30
C VAL A 150 -1.08 5.88 8.92
N ALA A 151 -0.55 4.92 8.15
CA ALA A 151 -1.25 3.67 7.83
C ALA A 151 -0.97 2.58 8.86
N GLU A 152 -2.03 1.92 9.31
CA GLU A 152 -1.98 0.78 10.23
C GLU A 152 -1.33 -0.44 9.57
N ARG A 153 -1.46 -0.59 8.23
CA ARG A 153 -0.69 -1.60 7.48
C ARG A 153 0.81 -1.32 7.54
N THR A 154 1.25 -0.07 7.48
CA THR A 154 2.68 0.28 7.61
C THR A 154 3.20 -0.07 9.00
N ARG A 155 2.40 0.20 10.05
CA ARG A 155 2.71 -0.21 11.43
C ARG A 155 2.90 -1.73 11.52
N LYS A 156 1.89 -2.49 11.08
CA LYS A 156 1.84 -3.95 11.17
C LYS A 156 2.91 -4.67 10.35
N VAL A 157 3.13 -4.26 9.10
CA VAL A 157 4.20 -4.82 8.23
C VAL A 157 5.60 -4.58 8.80
N GLN A 158 5.79 -3.47 9.53
CA GLN A 158 7.02 -3.15 10.26
C GLN A 158 7.18 -3.96 11.55
N GLU A 159 6.14 -4.02 12.39
CA GLU A 159 6.18 -4.67 13.70
C GLU A 159 6.37 -6.19 13.60
N TRP A 160 5.78 -6.83 12.59
CA TRP A 160 5.95 -8.28 12.35
C TRP A 160 7.17 -8.60 11.47
N GLY A 161 7.96 -7.60 11.03
CA GLY A 161 9.18 -7.81 10.24
C GLY A 161 8.97 -8.47 8.86
N ILE A 162 7.77 -8.35 8.27
CA ILE A 162 7.34 -9.09 7.07
C ILE A 162 8.29 -8.89 5.88
N LEU A 163 8.90 -7.70 5.77
CA LEU A 163 9.84 -7.37 4.71
C LEU A 163 11.31 -7.60 5.09
N THR A 164 11.64 -7.87 6.35
CA THR A 164 13.01 -7.84 6.88
C THR A 164 13.95 -8.84 6.22
N SER A 165 13.52 -10.08 5.99
CA SER A 165 14.33 -11.08 5.27
C SER A 165 14.61 -10.66 3.81
N TRP A 166 13.62 -10.05 3.15
CA TRP A 166 13.74 -9.58 1.77
C TRP A 166 14.58 -8.31 1.64
N GLN A 167 14.39 -7.32 2.52
CA GLN A 167 15.24 -6.13 2.62
C GLN A 167 16.71 -6.55 2.82
N ASN A 168 16.95 -7.48 3.76
CA ASN A 168 18.30 -7.97 4.07
C ASN A 168 18.99 -8.71 2.91
N SER A 169 18.26 -9.23 1.91
CA SER A 169 18.87 -9.88 0.74
C SER A 169 19.34 -8.87 -0.33
N ILE A 170 18.85 -7.63 -0.31
CA ILE A 170 19.21 -6.59 -1.28
C ILE A 170 20.30 -5.67 -0.68
N LYS A 171 21.53 -5.75 -1.19
CA LYS A 171 22.69 -4.98 -0.70
C LYS A 171 22.93 -3.64 -1.41
N ARG A 172 21.97 -3.19 -2.22
CA ARG A 172 21.95 -1.90 -2.95
C ARG A 172 20.65 -1.16 -2.62
N PRO A 173 20.51 0.15 -2.94
CA PRO A 173 19.23 0.83 -2.82
C PRO A 173 18.10 0.05 -3.52
N ILE A 174 16.98 -0.15 -2.81
CA ILE A 174 15.81 -0.88 -3.29
C ILE A 174 15.06 -0.03 -4.31
N THR A 175 14.74 -0.62 -5.46
CA THR A 175 14.06 0.07 -6.57
C THR A 175 12.56 -0.18 -6.60
N PHE A 176 11.83 0.63 -7.38
CA PHE A 176 10.45 0.29 -7.73
C PHE A 176 10.36 -1.05 -8.51
N THR A 177 11.41 -1.47 -9.23
CA THR A 177 11.49 -2.82 -9.83
C THR A 177 11.52 -3.92 -8.78
N ASP A 178 12.22 -3.71 -7.66
CA ASP A 178 12.26 -4.68 -6.56
C ASP A 178 10.96 -4.68 -5.76
N LEU A 179 10.41 -3.50 -5.49
CA LEU A 179 9.11 -3.33 -4.83
C LEU A 179 8.00 -4.09 -5.55
N ALA A 180 7.95 -4.04 -6.88
CA ALA A 180 6.96 -4.76 -7.68
C ALA A 180 6.85 -6.25 -7.31
N LYS A 181 7.99 -6.90 -6.99
CA LYS A 181 8.10 -8.33 -6.63
C LYS A 181 7.44 -8.67 -5.28
N LYS A 182 7.12 -7.68 -4.45
CA LYS A 182 6.48 -7.85 -3.13
C LYS A 182 5.14 -7.14 -3.01
N TRP A 183 4.97 -6.00 -3.69
CA TRP A 183 3.75 -5.20 -3.70
C TRP A 183 2.66 -5.86 -4.55
N ALA A 184 2.99 -6.24 -5.79
CA ALA A 184 2.07 -6.83 -6.75
C ALA A 184 2.64 -8.16 -7.31
N PRO A 185 2.91 -9.18 -6.47
CA PRO A 185 3.62 -10.40 -6.88
C PRO A 185 2.91 -11.22 -7.98
N GLY A 186 1.60 -11.02 -8.18
CA GLY A 186 0.85 -11.62 -9.30
C GLY A 186 1.00 -10.89 -10.63
N ASP A 187 1.34 -9.59 -10.64
CA ASP A 187 1.46 -8.78 -11.85
C ASP A 187 2.92 -8.65 -12.29
N ARG A 188 3.35 -9.60 -13.13
CA ARG A 188 4.69 -9.61 -13.76
C ARG A 188 4.97 -8.39 -14.64
N ARG A 189 4.00 -7.51 -14.91
CA ARG A 189 4.15 -6.26 -15.67
C ARG A 189 4.00 -5.01 -14.81
N TYR A 190 3.80 -5.11 -13.50
CA TYR A 190 3.56 -3.95 -12.61
C TYR A 190 4.65 -2.87 -12.73
N SER A 191 5.92 -3.29 -12.71
CA SER A 191 7.07 -2.41 -12.92
C SER A 191 7.04 -1.71 -14.28
N ALA A 192 6.77 -2.46 -15.36
CA ALA A 192 6.67 -1.93 -16.71
C ALA A 192 5.48 -0.97 -16.90
N LYS A 193 4.36 -1.18 -16.17
CA LYS A 193 3.20 -0.28 -16.17
C LYS A 193 3.55 1.07 -15.54
N ILE A 194 4.25 1.09 -14.40
CA ILE A 194 4.74 2.33 -13.77
C ILE A 194 5.73 3.05 -14.70
N ALA A 195 6.69 2.31 -15.28
CA ALA A 195 7.66 2.86 -16.23
C ALA A 195 6.98 3.50 -17.45
N ALA A 196 5.98 2.83 -18.06
CA ALA A 196 5.25 3.38 -19.20
C ALA A 196 4.47 4.67 -18.87
N ILE A 197 3.93 4.80 -17.65
CA ILE A 197 3.30 6.04 -17.17
C ILE A 197 4.36 7.14 -17.01
N ALA A 198 5.52 6.82 -16.43
CA ALA A 198 6.63 7.76 -16.26
C ALA A 198 7.19 8.24 -17.60
N ASP A 199 7.46 7.32 -18.54
CA ASP A 199 7.95 7.62 -19.89
C ASP A 199 6.98 8.53 -20.65
N ALA A 200 5.68 8.22 -20.62
CA ALA A 200 4.66 9.06 -21.25
C ALA A 200 4.61 10.48 -20.64
N PHE A 201 5.02 10.66 -19.38
CA PHE A 201 5.17 11.99 -18.79
C PHE A 201 6.47 12.68 -19.23
N TYR A 202 7.62 12.02 -19.13
CA TYR A 202 8.94 12.61 -19.39
C TYR A 202 9.23 12.88 -20.87
N GLN A 203 8.66 12.10 -21.78
CA GLN A 203 8.83 12.28 -23.22
C GLN A 203 7.96 13.42 -23.78
N ASP A 204 6.90 13.80 -23.07
CA ASP A 204 5.85 14.70 -23.54
C ASP A 204 5.57 15.84 -22.56
N THR A 205 4.75 15.62 -21.52
CA THR A 205 4.21 16.71 -20.70
C THR A 205 5.28 17.41 -19.85
N CYS A 206 6.31 16.71 -19.39
CA CYS A 206 7.46 17.30 -18.67
C CYS A 206 8.22 18.33 -19.54
N ARG A 207 8.13 18.25 -20.87
CA ARG A 207 8.82 19.14 -21.82
C ARG A 207 8.03 20.41 -22.15
N ARG A 208 6.77 20.50 -21.75
CA ARG A 208 5.92 21.70 -21.94
C ARG A 208 6.20 22.76 -20.86
N PRO A 209 5.77 24.02 -21.07
CA PRO A 209 5.65 25.00 -19.98
C PRO A 209 4.83 24.43 -18.82
N ASP A 210 5.12 24.87 -17.59
CA ASP A 210 4.29 24.52 -16.45
C ASP A 210 3.01 25.37 -16.47
N PRO A 211 1.80 24.77 -16.50
CA PRO A 211 0.56 25.54 -16.49
C PRO A 211 0.19 26.07 -15.11
N ARG A 212 0.80 25.57 -14.03
CA ARG A 212 0.51 25.96 -12.63
C ARG A 212 1.81 25.96 -11.78
N PRO A 213 2.82 26.79 -12.12
CA PRO A 213 4.14 26.77 -11.47
C PRO A 213 4.10 27.20 -10.00
N GLU A 214 3.09 27.96 -9.58
CA GLU A 214 2.93 28.41 -8.19
C GLU A 214 2.69 27.24 -7.21
N LEU A 215 2.20 26.10 -7.70
CA LEU A 215 2.03 24.88 -6.90
C LEU A 215 3.39 24.32 -6.40
N VAL A 216 4.51 24.61 -7.08
CA VAL A 216 5.86 24.28 -6.59
C VAL A 216 6.20 25.10 -5.34
N ALA A 217 5.81 26.37 -5.29
CA ALA A 217 5.99 27.22 -4.12
C ALA A 217 5.06 26.78 -2.99
N GLN A 218 3.81 26.41 -3.30
CA GLN A 218 2.85 25.87 -2.34
C GLN A 218 3.35 24.57 -1.69
N ALA A 219 3.88 23.62 -2.48
CA ALA A 219 4.43 22.36 -1.95
C ALA A 219 5.64 22.57 -1.01
N ARG A 220 6.34 23.70 -1.15
CA ARG A 220 7.52 24.05 -0.35
C ARG A 220 7.23 25.05 0.78
N ALA A 221 6.01 25.57 0.88
CA ALA A 221 5.59 26.42 1.99
C ALA A 221 5.84 25.73 3.34
N GLY A 222 6.37 26.47 4.32
CA GLY A 222 6.76 25.95 5.63
C GLY A 222 8.17 25.34 5.70
N ARG A 223 8.75 24.81 4.60
CA ARG A 223 10.09 24.18 4.62
C ARG A 223 11.22 25.16 4.99
N SER A 224 11.04 26.45 4.72
CA SER A 224 12.03 27.50 4.97
C SER A 224 12.41 27.67 6.45
N GLY A 225 11.56 27.24 7.39
CA GLY A 225 11.89 27.28 8.83
C GLY A 225 12.94 26.26 9.23
N SER A 226 12.81 25.02 8.77
CA SER A 226 13.67 23.91 9.20
C SER A 226 15.09 23.97 8.63
N SER A 227 15.24 24.43 7.38
CA SER A 227 16.55 24.55 6.72
C SER A 227 17.47 25.56 7.43
N MET A 228 16.90 26.68 7.90
CA MET A 228 17.64 27.73 8.61
C MET A 228 18.16 27.28 9.97
N MET A 229 17.41 26.46 10.71
CA MET A 229 17.88 25.94 12.01
C MET A 229 19.02 24.92 11.85
N ALA A 230 18.99 24.07 10.83
CA ALA A 230 20.06 23.10 10.57
C ALA A 230 21.42 23.78 10.32
N ALA A 231 21.43 24.95 9.66
CA ALA A 231 22.65 25.74 9.46
C ALA A 231 23.14 26.42 10.75
N SER A 232 22.24 26.84 11.64
CA SER A 232 22.57 27.57 12.87
C SER A 232 23.26 26.71 13.94
N PHE A 233 22.91 25.42 14.01
CA PHE A 233 23.40 24.51 15.06
C PHE A 233 24.89 24.12 14.98
N ASN A 234 25.62 24.54 13.93
CA ASN A 234 27.03 24.17 13.74
C ASN A 234 28.01 25.34 13.98
N SER A 235 27.58 26.42 14.64
CA SER A 235 28.36 27.68 14.76
C SER A 235 28.59 28.22 16.19
N THR A 236 28.55 27.38 17.23
CA THR A 236 28.93 27.79 18.60
C THR A 236 29.72 26.70 19.37
N LYS A 237 30.97 26.46 18.96
CA LYS A 237 31.95 25.69 19.77
C LYS A 237 33.03 26.60 20.39
N ALA A 238 32.59 27.66 21.06
CA ALA A 238 33.44 28.50 21.91
C ALA A 238 33.55 27.90 23.32
N LYS A 239 34.72 28.03 23.96
CA LYS A 239 34.96 27.53 25.32
C LYS A 239 34.54 28.56 26.37
N SER A 240 33.83 28.14 27.40
CA SER A 240 33.95 28.72 28.74
C SER A 240 33.86 27.62 29.80
N SER A 241 34.53 27.85 30.93
CA SER A 241 34.52 26.98 32.11
C SER A 241 33.77 27.71 33.24
N GLY A 242 33.32 26.99 34.26
CA GLY A 242 32.82 27.58 35.50
C GLY A 242 31.45 27.05 35.93
N SER A 243 31.42 26.49 37.14
CA SER A 243 30.22 26.14 37.88
C SER A 243 29.55 27.37 38.50
N VAL A 244 28.23 27.29 38.77
CA VAL A 244 27.60 27.76 40.02
C VAL A 244 26.16 27.20 40.14
N LEU A 245 25.62 27.20 41.37
CA LEU A 245 24.31 26.68 41.79
C LEU A 245 23.14 27.64 41.41
N GLY A 246 21.85 27.30 41.48
CA GLY A 246 21.16 26.02 41.75
C GLY A 246 19.77 26.20 42.42
N LYS A 247 18.94 25.14 42.40
CA LYS A 247 17.73 24.84 43.22
C LYS A 247 16.48 25.77 43.22
N GLN A 248 15.32 25.08 43.31
CA GLN A 248 14.02 25.49 43.93
C GLN A 248 13.17 26.58 43.22
N ALA A 249 11.83 26.58 43.30
CA ALA A 249 10.85 25.63 43.87
C ALA A 249 9.53 25.63 43.04
N ALA A 250 8.51 24.89 43.50
CA ALA A 250 7.17 24.79 42.91
C ALA A 250 6.12 25.61 43.70
N ASP A 251 4.84 25.28 43.50
CA ASP A 251 3.60 25.82 44.10
C ASP A 251 3.12 27.19 43.57
N GLY A 252 1.82 27.40 43.30
CA GLY A 252 0.71 26.43 43.29
C GLY A 252 -0.68 27.11 43.23
N ALA A 253 -1.73 26.37 42.83
CA ALA A 253 -3.14 26.74 43.05
C ALA A 253 -4.10 25.55 42.82
N ARG A 254 -4.99 25.28 43.78
CA ARG A 254 -6.10 24.29 43.70
C ARG A 254 -7.30 24.80 44.51
N ILE A 255 -8.46 24.93 43.88
CA ILE A 255 -9.81 25.09 44.49
C ILE A 255 -10.78 24.23 43.66
N GLU A 256 -11.87 23.73 44.25
CA GLU A 256 -12.43 22.41 43.88
C GLU A 256 -13.92 22.26 44.25
N THR A 257 -14.62 21.29 43.60
CA THR A 257 -16.04 20.88 43.81
C THR A 257 -17.11 21.94 43.47
N THR A 258 -18.37 21.61 43.17
CA THR A 258 -19.21 20.39 43.39
C THR A 258 -19.97 20.07 42.06
N THR A 259 -20.82 19.05 41.79
CA THR A 259 -21.73 18.20 42.62
C THR A 259 -21.84 16.75 42.06
N ARG A 260 -23.04 16.16 41.95
CA ARG A 260 -23.33 14.73 41.65
C ARG A 260 -24.74 14.56 41.03
N SER A 261 -25.02 13.31 40.59
CA SER A 261 -26.33 12.61 40.53
C SER A 261 -27.19 12.73 39.25
N SER A 262 -27.96 11.69 38.79
CA SER A 262 -27.98 10.23 39.13
C SER A 262 -28.99 9.41 38.28
N LEU A 263 -28.70 8.11 38.04
CA LEU A 263 -29.64 6.98 37.69
C LEU A 263 -30.37 7.02 36.31
N GLY A 264 -30.82 5.92 35.67
CA GLY A 264 -30.75 4.45 35.91
C GLY A 264 -30.99 3.66 34.58
N ALA A 265 -30.52 2.40 34.40
CA ALA A 265 -31.21 1.09 34.58
C ALA A 265 -32.45 0.83 33.64
N ALA A 266 -32.72 -0.34 33.02
CA ALA A 266 -32.17 -1.72 32.99
C ALA A 266 -32.47 -2.42 31.59
N SER A 267 -31.70 -3.39 31.05
CA SER A 267 -31.77 -4.90 31.11
C SER A 267 -33.05 -5.57 30.48
N ILE A 268 -33.14 -6.87 30.06
CA ILE A 268 -32.39 -8.13 30.26
C ILE A 268 -32.53 -9.12 29.04
N ALA A 269 -31.50 -9.97 28.76
CA ALA A 269 -31.39 -11.31 28.06
C ALA A 269 -32.33 -11.86 26.93
N GLY A 270 -31.83 -12.81 26.07
CA GLY A 270 -32.74 -13.75 25.36
C GLY A 270 -32.37 -14.76 24.21
N LYS A 271 -31.21 -15.45 24.13
CA LYS A 271 -30.95 -16.73 23.35
C LYS A 271 -30.94 -16.75 21.78
N ASN A 272 -30.20 -17.71 21.21
CA ASN A 272 -30.09 -18.07 19.76
C ASN A 272 -30.83 -19.39 19.42
N PRO A 273 -30.98 -19.78 18.13
CA PRO A 273 -30.14 -20.87 17.59
C PRO A 273 -29.59 -20.63 16.14
N VAL A 274 -29.08 -21.68 15.47
CA VAL A 274 -28.14 -21.63 14.32
C VAL A 274 -28.71 -22.31 13.05
N GLY A 275 -28.25 -21.89 11.85
CA GLY A 275 -28.47 -22.57 10.56
C GLY A 275 -27.29 -22.45 9.58
N ASN A 276 -27.01 -23.49 8.78
CA ASN A 276 -25.85 -23.61 7.87
C ASN A 276 -26.13 -23.19 6.41
N GLY A 277 -25.12 -22.72 5.65
CA GLY A 277 -25.32 -22.14 4.31
C GLY A 277 -24.31 -22.39 3.17
N LYS A 278 -23.20 -23.13 3.39
CA LYS A 278 -22.15 -23.50 2.37
C LYS A 278 -21.37 -22.34 1.70
N ILE A 279 -20.25 -22.70 1.06
CA ILE A 279 -19.18 -21.81 0.54
C ILE A 279 -18.80 -22.25 -0.89
N VAL A 280 -18.45 -21.29 -1.75
CA VAL A 280 -17.82 -21.50 -3.07
C VAL A 280 -16.46 -20.77 -3.09
N PRO A 281 -15.36 -21.38 -3.57
CA PRO A 281 -14.02 -20.78 -3.53
C PRO A 281 -13.73 -19.84 -4.72
N PRO A 282 -13.35 -18.56 -4.49
CA PRO A 282 -12.85 -17.65 -5.51
C PRO A 282 -11.31 -17.63 -5.61
N ALA A 283 -10.81 -17.17 -6.75
CA ALA A 283 -9.42 -17.12 -7.17
C ALA A 283 -8.52 -16.11 -6.40
N GLY A 284 -7.29 -15.94 -6.92
CA GLY A 284 -6.22 -15.10 -6.38
C GLY A 284 -6.45 -13.58 -6.47
N ARG A 285 -5.39 -12.81 -6.20
CA ARG A 285 -5.45 -11.36 -6.02
C ARG A 285 -5.63 -10.58 -7.33
N ASP A 286 -6.84 -10.08 -7.55
CA ASP A 286 -7.04 -8.81 -8.25
C ASP A 286 -6.25 -7.71 -7.52
N THR A 287 -5.18 -7.20 -8.14
CA THR A 287 -4.63 -5.90 -7.72
C THR A 287 -5.52 -4.78 -8.26
N ALA A 288 -5.42 -3.57 -7.68
CA ALA A 288 -6.27 -2.47 -8.13
C ALA A 288 -5.93 -2.09 -9.58
N ILE A 289 -6.89 -2.33 -10.49
CA ILE A 289 -6.93 -1.75 -11.83
C ILE A 289 -5.83 -2.32 -12.78
N SER A 290 -5.39 -3.56 -12.56
CA SER A 290 -4.77 -4.34 -13.64
C SER A 290 -5.82 -4.67 -14.73
N ASP A 291 -5.82 -3.91 -15.84
CA ASP A 291 -5.85 -4.44 -17.24
C ASP A 291 -6.24 -3.42 -18.33
N ALA A 292 -6.69 -2.21 -18.01
CA ALA A 292 -6.71 -1.15 -19.01
C ALA A 292 -5.27 -0.69 -19.31
N TRP A 293 -4.78 -1.01 -20.51
CA TRP A 293 -4.11 -0.08 -21.45
C TRP A 293 -3.84 -0.84 -22.76
N VAL A 294 -4.86 -0.91 -23.63
CA VAL A 294 -4.71 -1.15 -25.07
C VAL A 294 -5.45 -0.01 -25.77
N SER A 295 -4.82 0.62 -26.75
CA SER A 295 -5.38 1.76 -27.47
C SER A 295 -6.45 1.32 -28.48
N GLY A 296 -7.70 1.73 -28.26
CA GLY A 296 -8.82 1.56 -29.18
C GLY A 296 -10.04 2.36 -28.75
N GLU A 297 -10.70 3.03 -29.68
CA GLU A 297 -11.89 3.84 -29.42
C GLU A 297 -13.14 2.95 -29.24
N PRO A 298 -14.00 3.21 -28.24
CA PRO A 298 -15.22 2.43 -28.06
C PRO A 298 -16.32 2.91 -29.02
N LYS A 299 -16.69 2.07 -30.00
CA LYS A 299 -18.01 2.18 -30.65
C LYS A 299 -19.09 1.58 -29.75
N ALA A 300 -20.26 2.21 -29.75
CA ALA A 300 -21.42 1.76 -28.99
C ALA A 300 -22.26 0.76 -29.80
N GLU A 301 -22.88 -0.21 -29.11
CA GLU A 301 -23.97 -1.02 -29.63
C GLU A 301 -24.94 -1.39 -28.49
N GLN A 302 -26.18 -1.78 -28.83
CA GLN A 302 -27.32 -1.74 -27.91
C GLN A 302 -27.85 -3.12 -27.50
N SER A 303 -28.36 -3.17 -26.26
CA SER A 303 -29.51 -3.96 -25.78
C SER A 303 -29.65 -5.46 -26.10
N SER A 304 -29.90 -6.23 -25.06
CA SER A 304 -31.15 -7.00 -24.97
C SER A 304 -31.63 -7.07 -23.51
N ILE A 305 -32.95 -7.24 -23.32
CA ILE A 305 -33.62 -7.21 -22.00
C ILE A 305 -34.16 -8.61 -21.71
N VAL A 306 -33.99 -9.07 -20.47
CA VAL A 306 -34.79 -10.18 -19.89
C VAL A 306 -35.26 -9.77 -18.50
N HIS A 307 -36.56 -9.90 -18.25
CA HIS A 307 -37.15 -9.67 -16.92
C HIS A 307 -37.28 -10.98 -16.14
N THR A 308 -37.06 -10.92 -14.82
CA THR A 308 -37.66 -11.88 -13.89
C THR A 308 -38.01 -11.21 -12.56
N ALA A 309 -39.08 -11.71 -11.95
CA ALA A 309 -39.85 -11.13 -10.84
C ALA A 309 -39.07 -10.51 -9.65
N ALA A 310 -39.67 -9.47 -9.08
CA ALA A 310 -39.23 -8.87 -7.82
C ALA A 310 -39.62 -9.71 -6.59
N ALA A 311 -38.82 -9.63 -5.53
CA ALA A 311 -39.16 -10.05 -4.17
C ALA A 311 -38.85 -8.90 -3.20
N ALA A 312 -39.60 -8.81 -2.09
CA ALA A 312 -39.70 -7.59 -1.29
C ALA A 312 -38.46 -7.25 -0.45
N SER A 313 -38.25 -5.95 -0.23
CA SER A 313 -37.21 -5.40 0.65
C SER A 313 -37.61 -5.49 2.13
N SER A 314 -36.65 -5.86 2.98
CA SER A 314 -36.60 -5.43 4.37
C SER A 314 -35.14 -5.27 4.82
N ALA A 315 -34.87 -4.26 5.65
CA ALA A 315 -33.52 -3.95 6.12
C ALA A 315 -33.22 -4.63 7.45
N ALA A 316 -31.96 -5.06 7.65
CA ALA A 316 -31.47 -5.60 8.92
C ALA A 316 -30.19 -4.88 9.35
N ALA A 317 -30.16 -4.37 10.58
CA ALA A 317 -29.03 -3.65 11.16
C ALA A 317 -28.05 -4.60 11.90
N ALA A 318 -26.87 -4.09 12.25
CA ALA A 318 -25.78 -4.88 12.81
C ALA A 318 -26.04 -5.40 14.25
N ALA A 319 -25.51 -6.58 14.54
CA ALA A 319 -25.50 -7.20 15.87
C ALA A 319 -24.08 -7.22 16.49
N LYS A 320 -23.99 -7.15 17.82
CA LYS A 320 -22.71 -7.17 18.56
C LYS A 320 -22.18 -8.60 18.74
N ALA A 321 -20.85 -8.74 18.69
CA ALA A 321 -20.17 -10.02 18.89
C ALA A 321 -20.08 -10.42 20.38
N ALA A 322 -19.92 -11.74 20.62
CA ALA A 322 -19.59 -12.31 21.93
C ALA A 322 -18.12 -12.02 22.31
N PRO A 323 -17.75 -12.07 23.61
CA PRO A 323 -16.35 -12.01 24.03
C PRO A 323 -15.58 -13.18 23.41
N GLN A 324 -14.60 -12.86 22.57
CA GLN A 324 -13.77 -13.85 21.90
C GLN A 324 -12.82 -14.51 22.91
N PRO A 325 -12.45 -15.80 22.74
CA PRO A 325 -11.31 -16.36 23.45
C PRO A 325 -10.06 -15.58 23.04
N LYS A 326 -9.14 -15.32 23.98
CA LYS A 326 -7.83 -14.74 23.68
C LYS A 326 -7.20 -15.51 22.52
N CYS A 327 -6.61 -14.80 21.58
CA CYS A 327 -6.05 -15.39 20.38
C CYS A 327 -4.72 -14.71 20.03
N ARG A 328 -3.94 -15.35 19.16
CA ARG A 328 -2.61 -14.89 18.73
C ARG A 328 -2.39 -15.28 17.27
N VAL A 329 -1.82 -14.40 16.47
CA VAL A 329 -1.35 -14.72 15.12
C VAL A 329 0.15 -15.01 15.17
N TRP A 330 0.56 -16.05 14.45
CA TRP A 330 1.96 -16.47 14.35
C TRP A 330 2.38 -16.60 12.89
N THR A 331 3.67 -16.48 12.61
CA THR A 331 4.26 -16.74 11.29
C THR A 331 5.26 -17.88 11.36
N ALA A 332 5.23 -18.76 10.35
CA ALA A 332 6.21 -19.80 10.10
C ALA A 332 6.45 -19.92 8.59
N SER A 333 7.57 -20.51 8.16
CA SER A 333 7.92 -20.55 6.74
C SER A 333 8.80 -21.76 6.39
N TYR A 334 8.40 -22.50 5.35
CA TYR A 334 9.29 -23.42 4.62
C TYR A 334 9.91 -22.76 3.37
N GLY A 335 9.90 -21.41 3.29
CA GLY A 335 10.50 -20.63 2.21
C GLY A 335 9.66 -20.50 0.92
N GLY A 336 8.47 -21.09 0.90
CA GLY A 336 7.61 -21.12 -0.28
C GLY A 336 6.83 -19.82 -0.56
N GLN A 337 6.10 -19.81 -1.69
CA GLN A 337 5.37 -18.62 -2.16
C GLN A 337 3.86 -18.65 -1.84
N LYS A 338 3.28 -19.82 -1.56
CA LYS A 338 1.90 -19.96 -1.06
C LYS A 338 1.91 -19.94 0.47
N ALA A 339 0.76 -19.73 1.08
CA ALA A 339 0.62 -19.79 2.54
C ALA A 339 -0.70 -20.45 2.97
N VAL A 340 -0.69 -21.07 4.15
CA VAL A 340 -1.88 -21.69 4.77
C VAL A 340 -2.10 -21.11 6.17
N ILE A 341 -3.36 -21.00 6.61
CA ILE A 341 -3.68 -20.67 8.00
C ILE A 341 -4.04 -21.94 8.76
N ILE A 342 -3.26 -22.23 9.80
CA ILE A 342 -3.48 -23.34 10.74
C ILE A 342 -4.06 -22.75 12.02
N LYS A 343 -5.27 -23.19 12.39
CA LYS A 343 -5.91 -22.85 13.67
C LYS A 343 -5.64 -23.95 14.68
N ALA A 344 -4.97 -23.63 15.78
CA ALA A 344 -4.71 -24.55 16.90
C ALA A 344 -5.14 -23.92 18.24
N LYS A 345 -5.24 -24.75 19.29
CA LYS A 345 -5.47 -24.29 20.66
C LYS A 345 -4.13 -24.22 21.39
N GLY A 346 -3.84 -23.09 22.03
CA GLY A 346 -2.69 -22.90 22.90
C GLY A 346 -2.87 -23.58 24.27
N GLU A 347 -1.75 -23.85 24.94
CA GLU A 347 -1.73 -24.47 26.28
C GLU A 347 -2.38 -23.58 27.34
N ASP A 348 -2.29 -22.25 27.17
CA ASP A 348 -2.99 -21.21 27.96
C ASP A 348 -4.49 -21.10 27.64
N GLY A 349 -5.01 -21.98 26.78
CA GLY A 349 -6.40 -21.97 26.31
C GLY A 349 -6.69 -20.97 25.19
N SER A 350 -5.69 -20.21 24.72
CA SER A 350 -5.85 -19.27 23.60
C SER A 350 -6.06 -19.97 22.25
N ILE A 351 -6.46 -19.20 21.23
CA ILE A 351 -6.52 -19.67 19.84
C ILE A 351 -5.33 -19.13 19.06
N ASN A 352 -4.43 -20.03 18.65
CA ASN A 352 -3.30 -19.70 17.78
C ASN A 352 -3.72 -19.82 16.31
N TYR A 353 -3.46 -18.79 15.52
CA TYR A 353 -3.60 -18.79 14.07
C TYR A 353 -2.21 -18.65 13.43
N THR A 354 -1.59 -19.75 13.04
CA THR A 354 -0.30 -19.71 12.34
C THR A 354 -0.51 -19.52 10.84
N VAL A 355 0.05 -18.46 10.29
CA VAL A 355 0.32 -18.34 8.86
C VAL A 355 1.62 -19.09 8.56
N LEU A 356 1.53 -20.18 7.82
CA LEU A 356 2.67 -20.99 7.40
C LEU A 356 2.90 -20.81 5.90
N ASP A 357 4.07 -20.29 5.49
CA ASP A 357 4.47 -20.30 4.08
C ASP A 357 4.87 -21.73 3.67
N VAL A 358 4.39 -22.14 2.50
CA VAL A 358 4.56 -23.49 1.96
C VAL A 358 4.92 -23.46 0.48
N ASN A 359 5.69 -24.45 0.06
CA ASN A 359 6.13 -24.62 -1.32
C ASN A 359 4.98 -25.17 -2.18
N GLU A 360 4.88 -24.67 -3.41
CA GLU A 360 3.83 -25.08 -4.35
C GLU A 360 3.96 -26.56 -4.71
N GLY A 361 2.85 -27.30 -4.64
CA GLY A 361 2.82 -28.77 -4.76
C GLY A 361 3.32 -29.54 -3.53
N SER A 362 3.70 -28.85 -2.44
CA SER A 362 4.14 -29.45 -1.18
C SER A 362 3.29 -29.04 0.04
N GLU A 363 2.24 -28.24 -0.19
CA GLU A 363 1.46 -27.51 0.82
C GLU A 363 0.91 -28.44 1.90
N LYS A 364 0.25 -29.52 1.47
CA LYS A 364 -0.32 -30.52 2.38
C LYS A 364 0.75 -31.15 3.27
N ARG A 365 1.87 -31.58 2.69
CA ARG A 365 2.96 -32.29 3.40
C ARG A 365 3.63 -31.39 4.43
N GLU A 366 3.94 -30.15 4.05
CA GLU A 366 4.59 -29.16 4.90
C GLU A 366 3.67 -28.68 6.04
N MET A 367 2.39 -28.51 5.73
CA MET A 367 1.35 -28.22 6.73
C MET A 367 1.13 -29.36 7.72
N GLU A 368 1.03 -30.61 7.26
CA GLU A 368 0.88 -31.79 8.13
C GLU A 368 2.12 -31.99 9.03
N ALA A 369 3.32 -31.78 8.51
CA ALA A 369 4.56 -31.80 9.30
C ALA A 369 4.58 -30.70 10.38
N TYR A 370 4.17 -29.47 10.05
CA TYR A 370 4.08 -28.38 11.02
C TYR A 370 3.02 -28.64 12.10
N ILE A 371 1.85 -29.16 11.73
CA ILE A 371 0.79 -29.54 12.67
C ILE A 371 1.27 -30.62 13.65
N ALA A 372 1.97 -31.65 13.17
CA ALA A 372 2.51 -32.71 14.03
C ALA A 372 3.56 -32.21 15.03
N ALA A 373 4.44 -31.28 14.61
CA ALA A 373 5.53 -30.77 15.42
C ALA A 373 5.14 -29.63 16.38
N TYR A 374 4.45 -28.60 15.88
CA TYR A 374 4.30 -27.30 16.56
C TYR A 374 2.85 -26.90 16.85
N ALA A 375 1.86 -27.50 16.16
CA ALA A 375 0.46 -27.11 16.26
C ALA A 375 -0.44 -28.34 16.42
N LYS A 376 -0.19 -29.17 17.45
CA LYS A 376 -0.88 -30.44 17.69
C LYS A 376 -2.39 -30.25 17.80
N GLY A 377 -3.15 -31.04 17.03
CA GLY A 377 -4.61 -30.89 16.91
C GLY A 377 -5.05 -29.65 16.12
N GLY A 378 -4.12 -28.94 15.48
CA GLY A 378 -4.40 -27.81 14.60
C GLY A 378 -5.04 -28.24 13.29
N VAL A 379 -5.85 -27.34 12.71
CA VAL A 379 -6.65 -27.59 11.51
C VAL A 379 -6.42 -26.47 10.50
N ALA A 380 -6.28 -26.84 9.22
CA ALA A 380 -6.22 -25.90 8.10
C ALA A 380 -7.56 -25.19 7.92
N ILE A 381 -7.56 -23.86 7.89
CA ILE A 381 -8.77 -23.05 7.72
C ILE A 381 -8.73 -22.09 6.51
N GLY A 382 -7.70 -22.21 5.67
CA GLY A 382 -7.62 -21.56 4.37
C GLY A 382 -6.25 -21.71 3.71
N GLU A 383 -6.22 -21.76 2.38
CA GLU A 383 -5.03 -21.64 1.54
C GLU A 383 -5.05 -20.28 0.82
N PHE A 384 -3.85 -19.72 0.61
CA PHE A 384 -3.66 -18.37 0.08
C PHE A 384 -2.48 -18.36 -0.91
N SER A 385 -2.58 -17.52 -1.96
CA SER A 385 -1.54 -17.42 -2.98
C SER A 385 -0.28 -16.65 -2.52
N ASN A 386 -0.23 -16.21 -1.27
CA ASN A 386 0.90 -15.55 -0.60
C ASN A 386 0.61 -15.33 0.89
N GLN A 387 1.70 -15.23 1.67
CA GLN A 387 1.70 -14.93 3.11
C GLN A 387 0.85 -13.71 3.49
N ILE A 388 0.95 -12.62 2.73
CA ILE A 388 0.30 -11.35 3.09
C ILE A 388 -1.22 -11.52 3.13
N SER A 389 -1.83 -12.21 2.15
CA SER A 389 -3.27 -12.51 2.18
C SER A 389 -3.69 -13.50 3.27
N ALA A 390 -2.79 -14.38 3.72
CA ALA A 390 -3.04 -15.25 4.86
C ALA A 390 -2.99 -14.45 6.18
N LEU A 391 -2.04 -13.51 6.32
CA LEU A 391 -1.99 -12.57 7.44
C LEU A 391 -3.23 -11.67 7.47
N ASP A 392 -3.56 -11.01 6.36
CA ASP A 392 -4.74 -10.15 6.20
C ASP A 392 -6.03 -10.89 6.70
N ARG A 393 -6.13 -12.20 6.49
CA ARG A 393 -7.23 -13.06 6.98
C ARG A 393 -7.04 -13.59 8.43
N ALA A 394 -5.81 -13.82 8.89
CA ALA A 394 -5.54 -14.24 10.26
C ALA A 394 -5.95 -13.16 11.27
N PHE A 395 -5.73 -11.88 10.97
CA PHE A 395 -6.16 -10.77 11.85
C PHE A 395 -7.68 -10.46 11.75
N GLU A 396 -8.39 -10.85 10.69
CA GLU A 396 -9.86 -10.89 10.72
C GLU A 396 -10.39 -11.94 11.72
N LEU A 397 -9.67 -13.06 11.85
CA LEU A 397 -10.00 -14.17 12.74
C LEU A 397 -9.49 -13.97 14.17
N CYS A 398 -8.56 -13.03 14.36
CA CYS A 398 -8.01 -12.60 15.63
C CYS A 398 -7.66 -11.10 15.61
N PRO A 399 -8.62 -10.20 15.94
CA PRO A 399 -8.37 -8.76 15.92
C PRO A 399 -7.45 -8.22 17.03
N GLU A 400 -7.18 -9.01 18.08
CA GLU A 400 -6.39 -8.63 19.27
C GLU A 400 -5.03 -9.34 19.40
N GLY A 401 -4.61 -10.12 18.40
CA GLY A 401 -3.40 -10.94 18.45
C GLY A 401 -2.46 -10.73 17.29
#